data_AF-A0A6I5CLH3-F1
#
_entry.id   AF-A0A6I5CLH3-F1
#
_cell.length_a   1.000
_cell.length_b   1.000
_cell.length_c   1.000
_cell.angle_alpha   90.00
_cell.angle_beta   90.00
_cell.angle_gamma   90.00
#
_symmetry.space_group_name_H-M   'P 1'
#
loop_
_entity.id
_entity.type
_entity.pdbx_description
1 polymer ?
#
loop_
_entity_poly.entity_id
_entity_poly.type
_entity_poly.pdbx_seq_one_letter_code
_entity_poly.pdbx_strand_id
1 'polypeptide(L)'
;MAPPDSVVLRAGTLSWLFPRRSALAAALLLPLLALLIALAVMASSTGMSLRDTVSGLLGNGDPGTVMIVRDFRLPRVFAGLMVGAALGVAGCLTQTLAGNRLATPDLIGVNEGATAAVVASAAGSSTGMVGDWWLGPVGAVAAAVLVVLCAGGAGSAGY
;
A
#
# COMPACT_ATOMS: atom_id res chain seq x y z
N MET A 1 -25.70 24.78 -4.69
CA MET A 1 -25.12 25.01 -6.03
C MET A 1 -24.14 23.86 -6.29
N ALA A 2 -24.49 22.88 -7.13
CA ALA A 2 -23.64 21.72 -7.36
C ALA A 2 -22.46 22.12 -8.28
N PRO A 3 -21.22 21.75 -7.95
CA PRO A 3 -20.05 22.07 -8.78
C PRO A 3 -20.19 21.41 -10.17
N PRO A 4 -19.74 22.10 -11.25
CA PRO A 4 -20.09 21.80 -12.65
C PRO A 4 -19.66 20.42 -13.18
N ASP A 5 -18.81 19.68 -12.46
CA ASP A 5 -18.24 18.39 -12.91
C ASP A 5 -18.84 17.15 -12.20
N SER A 6 -19.96 17.30 -11.49
CA SER A 6 -20.57 16.22 -10.72
C SER A 6 -21.87 15.71 -11.35
N VAL A 7 -21.93 14.39 -11.59
CA VAL A 7 -23.17 13.70 -11.97
C VAL A 7 -23.86 13.29 -10.68
N VAL A 8 -25.06 13.79 -10.44
CA VAL A 8 -25.87 13.42 -9.28
C VAL A 8 -26.69 12.20 -9.66
N LEU A 9 -26.31 11.03 -9.14
CA LEU A 9 -27.17 9.84 -9.22
C LEU A 9 -28.09 9.86 -8.00
N ARG A 10 -29.38 10.08 -8.23
CA ARG A 10 -30.41 9.99 -7.18
C ARG A 10 -31.06 8.62 -7.25
N ALA A 11 -30.89 7.82 -6.20
CA ALA A 11 -31.63 6.59 -5.97
C ALA A 11 -32.51 6.80 -4.73
N GLY A 12 -33.75 7.27 -4.93
CA GLY A 12 -34.70 7.54 -3.85
C GLY A 12 -34.26 8.68 -2.93
N THR A 13 -34.10 8.41 -1.63
CA THR A 13 -33.61 9.38 -0.62
C THR A 13 -32.09 9.56 -0.64
N LEU A 14 -31.36 8.72 -1.40
CA LEU A 14 -29.90 8.73 -1.45
C LEU A 14 -29.43 9.50 -2.69
N SER A 15 -28.74 10.63 -2.49
CA SER A 15 -28.09 11.37 -3.57
C SER A 15 -26.58 11.13 -3.53
N TRP A 16 -26.07 10.37 -4.49
CA TRP A 16 -24.63 10.19 -4.69
C TRP A 16 -24.10 11.24 -5.67
N LEU A 17 -23.12 12.02 -5.24
CA LEU A 17 -22.40 12.97 -6.08
C LEU A 17 -21.17 12.26 -6.66
N PHE A 18 -21.23 11.88 -7.93
CA PHE A 18 -20.08 11.30 -8.63
C PHE A 18 -19.31 12.38 -9.39
N PRO A 19 -18.13 12.81 -8.90
CA PRO A 19 -17.25 13.67 -9.68
C PRO A 19 -16.72 12.90 -10.88
N ARG A 20 -17.01 13.36 -12.11
CA ARG A 20 -16.69 12.67 -13.37
C ARG A 20 -15.21 12.28 -13.46
N ARG A 21 -14.31 13.18 -13.05
CA ARG A 21 -12.86 12.94 -13.06
C ARG A 21 -12.43 11.75 -12.20
N SER A 22 -12.99 11.60 -11.00
CA SER A 22 -12.64 10.50 -10.10
C SER A 22 -13.27 9.19 -10.56
N ALA A 23 -14.48 9.25 -11.12
CA ALA A 23 -15.13 8.08 -11.71
C ALA A 23 -14.36 7.56 -12.93
N LEU A 24 -13.88 8.45 -13.81
CA LEU A 24 -13.03 8.08 -14.96
C LEU A 24 -11.68 7.52 -14.51
N ALA A 25 -11.04 8.14 -13.51
CA ALA A 25 -9.80 7.61 -12.94
C ALA A 25 -9.99 6.21 -12.36
N ALA A 26 -11.06 5.97 -11.59
CA ALA A 26 -11.38 4.66 -11.05
C ALA A 26 -11.68 3.64 -12.17
N ALA A 27 -12.45 4.03 -13.19
CA ALA A 27 -12.77 3.17 -14.33
C ALA A 27 -11.54 2.74 -15.13
N LEU A 28 -10.48 3.58 -15.18
CA LEU A 28 -9.22 3.24 -15.82
C LEU A 28 -8.27 2.46 -14.90
N LEU A 29 -8.18 2.83 -13.63
CA LEU A 29 -7.23 2.24 -12.68
C LEU A 29 -7.64 0.85 -12.18
N LEU A 30 -8.95 0.58 -12.05
CA LEU A 30 -9.45 -0.76 -11.66
C LEU A 30 -9.04 -1.88 -12.63
N PRO A 31 -9.26 -1.77 -13.96
CA PRO A 31 -8.84 -2.81 -14.89
C PRO A 31 -7.31 -2.93 -14.95
N LEU A 32 -6.58 -1.82 -14.84
CA LEU A 32 -5.12 -1.86 -14.74
C LEU A 32 -4.65 -2.60 -13.49
N LEU A 33 -5.26 -2.36 -12.33
CA LEU A 33 -4.96 -3.07 -11.08
C LEU A 33 -5.24 -4.57 -11.23
N ALA A 34 -6.38 -4.94 -11.81
CA ALA A 34 -6.72 -6.34 -12.07
C ALA A 34 -5.70 -7.02 -13.00
N LEU A 35 -5.26 -6.32 -14.05
CA LEU A 35 -4.20 -6.79 -14.94
C LEU A 35 -2.88 -6.99 -14.20
N LEU A 36 -2.48 -6.05 -13.35
CA LEU A 36 -1.25 -6.15 -12.56
C LEU A 36 -1.29 -7.31 -11.56
N ILE A 37 -2.43 -7.55 -10.91
CA ILE A 37 -2.63 -8.70 -10.03
C ILE A 37 -2.49 -10.00 -10.83
N ALA A 38 -3.14 -10.10 -12.00
CA ALA A 38 -3.04 -11.26 -12.87
C ALA A 38 -1.57 -11.51 -13.29
N LEU A 39 -0.87 -10.46 -13.74
CA LEU A 39 0.54 -10.53 -14.09
C LEU A 39 1.42 -10.93 -12.90
N ALA A 40 1.16 -10.42 -11.71
CA ALA A 40 1.92 -10.77 -10.50
C ALA A 40 1.74 -12.24 -10.08
N VAL A 41 0.53 -12.80 -10.26
CA VAL A 41 0.27 -14.23 -10.02
C VAL A 41 0.91 -15.10 -11.10
N MET A 42 0.90 -14.62 -12.35
CA MET A 42 1.45 -15.31 -13.52
C MET A 42 2.98 -15.22 -13.63
N ALA A 43 3.61 -14.20 -13.04
CA ALA A 43 5.05 -14.02 -13.05
C ALA A 43 5.72 -15.20 -12.34
N SER A 44 6.29 -16.10 -13.14
CA SER A 44 6.89 -17.34 -12.68
C SER A 44 8.35 -17.41 -13.10
N SER A 45 9.26 -17.51 -12.14
CA SER A 45 10.68 -17.76 -12.39
C SER A 45 10.99 -19.22 -12.74
N THR A 46 10.00 -20.11 -12.68
CA THR A 46 10.16 -21.57 -12.80
C THR A 46 9.66 -22.16 -14.13
N GLY A 47 9.29 -21.32 -15.12
CA GLY A 47 8.83 -21.81 -16.43
C GLY A 47 7.46 -22.50 -16.45
N MET A 48 6.68 -22.38 -15.37
CA MET A 48 5.33 -22.95 -15.25
C MET A 48 4.35 -22.33 -16.26
N SER A 49 3.47 -23.15 -16.84
CA SER A 49 2.44 -22.67 -17.77
C SER A 49 1.30 -21.94 -17.04
N LEU A 50 0.50 -21.15 -17.78
CA LEU A 50 -0.73 -20.54 -17.24
C LEU A 50 -1.65 -21.57 -16.59
N ARG A 51 -1.78 -22.75 -17.20
CA ARG A 51 -2.66 -23.82 -16.72
C ARG A 51 -2.18 -24.35 -15.37
N ASP A 52 -0.87 -24.47 -15.19
CA ASP A 52 -0.27 -24.96 -13.93
C ASP A 52 -0.43 -23.94 -12.80
N THR A 53 -0.39 -22.64 -13.14
CA THR A 53 -0.63 -21.57 -12.16
C THR A 53 -2.09 -21.56 -11.70
N VAL A 54 -3.03 -21.71 -12.64
CA VAL A 54 -4.47 -21.76 -12.32
C VAL A 54 -4.81 -23.05 -11.58
N SER A 55 -4.25 -24.20 -11.96
CA SER A 55 -4.45 -25.46 -11.24
C SER A 55 -3.83 -25.42 -9.84
N GLY A 56 -2.65 -24.80 -9.69
CA GLY A 56 -2.02 -24.53 -8.39
C GLY A 56 -2.87 -23.62 -7.50
N LEU A 57 -3.48 -22.58 -8.07
CA LEU A 57 -4.38 -21.66 -7.37
C LEU A 57 -5.66 -22.37 -6.89
N LEU A 58 -6.18 -23.30 -7.69
CA LEU A 58 -7.35 -24.12 -7.36
C LEU A 58 -7.02 -25.31 -6.44
N GLY A 59 -5.74 -25.69 -6.33
CA GLY A 59 -5.27 -26.82 -5.51
C GLY A 59 -5.28 -28.17 -6.23
N ASN A 60 -5.44 -28.16 -7.55
CA ASN A 60 -5.51 -29.36 -8.40
C ASN A 60 -4.18 -29.66 -9.13
N GLY A 61 -3.10 -28.95 -8.79
CA GLY A 61 -1.77 -29.12 -9.39
C GLY A 61 -0.83 -29.98 -8.55
N ASP A 62 0.39 -30.17 -9.05
CA ASP A 62 1.47 -30.82 -8.30
C ASP A 62 1.70 -30.12 -6.93
N PRO A 63 1.98 -30.87 -5.84
CA PRO A 63 2.15 -30.30 -4.50
C PRO A 63 3.17 -29.16 -4.45
N GLY A 64 4.26 -29.24 -5.21
CA GLY A 64 5.26 -28.17 -5.30
C GLY A 64 4.71 -26.90 -5.96
N THR A 65 3.89 -27.06 -7.00
CA THR A 65 3.22 -25.95 -7.69
C THR A 65 2.19 -25.28 -6.78
N VAL A 66 1.38 -26.07 -6.05
CA VAL A 66 0.38 -25.55 -5.12
C VAL A 66 1.04 -24.76 -3.99
N MET A 67 2.12 -25.30 -3.39
CA MET A 67 2.88 -24.62 -2.33
C MET A 67 3.46 -23.28 -2.81
N ILE A 68 4.09 -23.25 -3.98
CA ILE A 68 4.65 -22.02 -4.55
C ILE A 68 3.56 -20.97 -4.77
N VAL A 69 2.42 -21.36 -5.34
CA VAL A 69 1.34 -20.40 -5.66
C VAL A 69 0.62 -19.93 -4.40
N ARG A 70 0.27 -20.82 -3.47
CA ARG A 70 -0.54 -20.49 -2.29
C ARG A 70 0.25 -19.98 -1.10
N ASP A 71 1.44 -20.50 -0.84
CA ASP A 71 2.18 -20.17 0.38
C ASP A 71 3.23 -19.06 0.14
N PHE A 72 3.64 -18.83 -1.10
CA PHE A 72 4.62 -17.78 -1.43
C PHE A 72 4.05 -16.66 -2.27
N ARG A 73 3.32 -16.95 -3.36
CA ARG A 73 2.85 -15.91 -4.29
C ARG A 73 1.63 -15.15 -3.78
N LEU A 74 0.57 -15.88 -3.39
CA LEU A 74 -0.65 -15.24 -2.89
C LEU A 74 -0.40 -14.31 -1.69
N PRO A 75 0.38 -14.70 -0.66
CA PRO A 75 0.67 -13.82 0.46
C PRO A 75 1.45 -12.58 0.04
N ARG A 76 2.36 -12.72 -0.93
CA ARG A 76 3.15 -11.60 -1.47
C ARG A 76 2.30 -10.61 -2.26
N VAL A 77 1.39 -11.10 -3.11
CA VAL A 77 0.43 -10.26 -3.84
C VAL A 77 -0.49 -9.53 -2.86
N PHE A 78 -1.00 -10.23 -1.86
CA PHE A 78 -1.84 -9.64 -0.82
C PHE A 78 -1.10 -8.57 -0.01
N ALA A 79 0.13 -8.85 0.42
CA ALA A 79 0.98 -7.88 1.10
C ALA A 79 1.24 -6.65 0.22
N GLY A 80 1.54 -6.84 -1.07
CA GLY A 80 1.72 -5.75 -2.03
C GLY A 80 0.48 -4.86 -2.18
N LEU A 81 -0.72 -5.46 -2.23
CA LEU A 81 -1.98 -4.73 -2.27
C LEU A 81 -2.23 -3.91 -1.00
N MET A 82 -1.99 -4.51 0.18
CA MET A 82 -2.14 -3.82 1.46
C MET A 82 -1.15 -2.66 1.61
N VAL A 83 0.12 -2.88 1.27
CA VAL A 83 1.16 -1.85 1.31
C VAL A 83 0.87 -0.73 0.31
N GLY A 84 0.49 -1.06 -0.93
CA GLY A 84 0.13 -0.07 -1.94
C GLY A 84 -1.08 0.78 -1.53
N ALA A 85 -2.12 0.16 -0.94
CA ALA A 85 -3.27 0.87 -0.41
C ALA A 85 -2.88 1.80 0.75
N ALA A 86 -2.07 1.31 1.70
CA ALA A 86 -1.59 2.11 2.83
C ALA A 86 -0.75 3.31 2.37
N LEU A 87 0.17 3.13 1.42
CA LEU A 87 0.98 4.21 0.84
C LEU A 87 0.13 5.22 0.07
N GLY A 88 -0.89 4.76 -0.69
CA GLY A 88 -1.83 5.63 -1.37
C GLY A 88 -2.62 6.52 -0.41
N VAL A 89 -3.10 5.95 0.70
CA VAL A 89 -3.79 6.70 1.77
C VAL A 89 -2.84 7.66 2.47
N ALA A 90 -1.64 7.20 2.85
CA ALA A 90 -0.64 8.02 3.51
C ALA A 90 -0.23 9.23 2.65
N GLY A 91 -0.01 9.03 1.34
CA GLY A 91 0.28 10.13 0.41
C GLY A 91 -0.86 11.15 0.34
N CYS A 92 -2.11 10.69 0.23
CA CYS A 92 -3.29 11.56 0.21
C CYS A 92 -3.41 12.39 1.51
N LEU A 93 -3.20 11.75 2.67
CA LEU A 93 -3.22 12.42 3.97
C LEU A 93 -2.10 13.46 4.08
N THR A 94 -0.87 13.09 3.69
CA THR A 94 0.29 13.99 3.74
C THR A 94 0.07 15.21 2.85
N GLN A 95 -0.43 15.02 1.63
CA GLN A 95 -0.76 16.10 0.71
C GLN A 95 -1.88 17.01 1.22
N THR A 96 -2.88 16.43 1.91
CA THR A 96 -4.00 17.18 2.48
C THR A 96 -3.56 18.01 3.68
N LEU A 97 -2.77 17.43 4.59
CA LEU A 97 -2.24 18.11 5.77
C LEU A 97 -1.25 19.21 5.42
N ALA A 98 -0.36 18.97 4.45
CA ALA A 98 0.62 19.95 4.03
C ALA A 98 0.02 21.08 3.16
N GLY A 99 -1.22 20.92 2.68
CA GLY A 99 -1.82 21.82 1.68
C GLY A 99 -1.03 21.88 0.36
N ASN A 100 -0.10 20.93 0.14
CA ASN A 100 0.83 20.93 -0.97
C ASN A 100 0.81 19.57 -1.67
N ARG A 101 0.43 19.58 -2.94
CA ARG A 101 0.34 18.37 -3.78
C ARG A 101 1.70 17.72 -4.09
N LEU A 102 2.81 18.39 -3.75
CA LEU A 102 4.18 17.88 -3.84
C LEU A 102 4.68 17.24 -2.54
N ALA A 103 3.93 17.35 -1.43
CA ALA A 103 4.35 16.75 -0.16
C ALA A 103 4.27 15.22 -0.24
N THR A 104 5.36 14.57 0.13
CA THR A 104 5.48 13.11 0.22
C THR A 104 5.80 12.69 1.65
N PRO A 105 5.36 11.50 2.09
CA PRO A 105 5.59 11.03 3.47
C PRO A 105 7.07 10.85 3.83
N ASP A 106 7.96 10.73 2.83
CA ASP A 106 9.42 10.73 3.03
C ASP A 106 9.93 12.02 3.69
N LEU A 107 9.26 13.16 3.48
CA LEU A 107 9.66 14.44 4.06
C LEU A 107 9.56 14.46 5.60
N ILE A 108 8.82 13.52 6.19
CA ILE A 108 8.63 13.42 7.65
C ILE A 108 9.62 12.39 8.26
N GLY A 109 10.58 11.89 7.49
CA GLY A 109 11.67 11.04 8.00
C GLY A 109 11.26 9.60 8.34
N VAL A 110 10.10 9.14 7.86
CA VAL A 110 9.56 7.80 8.14
C VAL A 110 10.49 6.70 7.60
N ASN A 111 11.03 6.88 6.38
CA ASN A 111 11.94 5.91 5.77
C ASN A 111 13.27 5.82 6.54
N GLU A 112 13.88 6.97 6.84
CA GLU A 112 15.14 7.06 7.62
C GLU A 112 14.97 6.48 9.04
N GLY A 113 13.83 6.73 9.70
CA GLY A 113 13.52 6.15 11.01
C GLY A 113 13.39 4.63 10.98
N ALA A 114 12.74 4.09 9.96
CA ALA A 114 12.61 2.65 9.77
C ALA A 114 13.96 1.99 9.49
N THR A 115 14.77 2.54 8.58
CA THR A 115 16.09 2.00 8.25
C THR A 115 17.03 2.06 9.44
N ALA A 116 17.06 3.17 10.18
CA ALA A 116 17.87 3.31 11.39
C ALA A 116 17.51 2.27 12.46
N ALA A 117 16.21 2.02 12.70
CA ALA A 117 15.77 1.01 13.66
C ALA A 117 16.12 -0.41 13.24
N VAL A 118 15.99 -0.74 11.94
CA VAL A 118 16.38 -2.06 11.40
C VAL A 118 17.90 -2.27 11.45
N VAL A 119 18.69 -1.24 11.15
CA VAL A 119 20.15 -1.32 11.24
C VAL A 119 20.59 -1.44 12.70
N ALA A 120 19.98 -0.67 13.61
CA ALA A 120 20.26 -0.75 15.03
C ALA A 120 19.90 -2.13 15.60
N SER A 121 18.79 -2.72 15.17
CA SER A 121 18.43 -4.08 15.57
C SER A 121 19.44 -5.09 15.04
N ALA A 122 19.75 -5.05 13.74
CA ALA A 122 20.71 -5.97 13.13
C ALA A 122 22.13 -5.87 13.72
N ALA A 123 22.54 -4.68 14.19
CA ALA A 123 23.82 -4.48 14.86
C ALA A 123 23.81 -4.92 16.34
N GLY A 124 22.65 -4.89 17.00
CA GLY A 124 22.49 -5.17 18.43
C GLY A 124 22.02 -6.60 18.76
N SER A 125 21.35 -7.30 17.85
CA SER A 125 20.85 -8.66 18.05
C SER A 125 21.77 -9.70 17.40
N SER A 126 22.42 -10.53 18.22
CA SER A 126 23.22 -11.68 17.77
C SER A 126 22.37 -12.91 17.41
N THR A 127 21.06 -12.83 17.64
CA THR A 127 20.10 -13.91 17.45
C THR A 127 19.13 -13.62 16.30
N GLY A 128 19.44 -14.17 15.12
CA GLY A 128 18.47 -14.71 14.17
C GLY A 128 17.57 -13.71 13.42
N MET A 129 17.88 -13.57 12.14
CA MET A 129 17.22 -12.97 10.96
C MET A 129 15.66 -12.95 10.85
N VAL A 130 14.88 -13.39 11.85
CA VAL A 130 13.43 -13.63 11.75
C VAL A 130 12.60 -12.99 12.90
N GLY A 131 13.22 -12.43 13.95
CA GLY A 131 12.49 -11.90 15.13
C GLY A 131 12.05 -10.43 15.08
N ASP A 132 12.69 -9.62 14.22
CA ASP A 132 12.75 -8.16 14.40
C ASP A 132 11.97 -7.36 13.34
N TRP A 133 11.06 -8.00 12.59
CA TRP A 133 10.30 -7.35 11.51
C TRP A 133 9.47 -6.15 11.98
N TRP A 134 9.10 -6.08 13.26
CA TRP A 134 8.32 -5.01 13.88
C TRP A 134 9.15 -3.76 14.23
N LEU A 135 10.48 -3.88 14.30
CA LEU A 135 11.36 -2.75 14.66
C LEU A 135 11.39 -1.67 13.58
N GLY A 136 11.29 -2.05 12.30
CA GLY A 136 11.18 -1.10 11.19
C GLY A 136 9.95 -0.18 11.33
N PRO A 137 8.73 -0.72 11.41
CA PRO A 137 7.52 0.07 11.66
C PRO A 137 7.61 0.95 12.92
N VAL A 138 8.17 0.44 14.02
CA VAL A 138 8.33 1.22 15.26
C VAL A 138 9.31 2.38 15.07
N GLY A 139 10.44 2.15 14.39
CA GLY A 139 11.38 3.21 14.04
C GLY A 139 10.78 4.30 13.15
N ALA A 140 9.99 3.90 12.17
CA ALA A 140 9.24 4.80 11.30
C ALA A 140 8.30 5.73 12.09
N VAL A 141 7.51 5.14 13.00
CA VAL A 141 6.58 5.90 13.86
C VAL A 141 7.34 6.81 14.81
N ALA A 142 8.43 6.33 15.42
CA ALA A 142 9.25 7.13 16.32
C ALA A 142 9.83 8.36 15.63
N ALA A 143 10.38 8.20 14.41
CA ALA A 143 10.89 9.34 13.63
C ALA A 143 9.78 10.32 13.26
N ALA A 144 8.61 9.84 12.82
CA ALA A 144 7.48 10.69 12.50
C ALA A 144 7.03 11.53 13.70
N VAL A 145 6.93 10.91 14.88
CA VAL A 145 6.57 11.58 16.14
C VAL A 145 7.63 12.63 16.51
N LEU A 146 8.91 12.29 16.43
CA LEU A 146 9.99 13.23 16.74
C LEU A 146 9.95 14.46 15.82
N VAL A 147 9.75 14.26 14.52
CA VAL A 147 9.63 15.38 13.56
C VAL A 147 8.43 16.26 13.88
N VAL A 148 7.27 15.67 14.17
CA VAL A 148 6.07 16.42 14.55
C VAL A 148 6.26 17.21 15.85
N LEU A 149 6.95 16.64 16.84
CA LEU A 149 7.26 17.32 18.10
C LEU A 149 8.24 18.49 17.86
N CYS A 150 9.30 18.27 17.08
CA CYS A 150 10.26 19.32 16.73
C CYS A 150 9.64 20.44 15.87
N ALA A 151 8.65 20.13 15.04
CA ALA A 151 7.92 21.10 14.23
C ALA A 151 6.90 21.94 15.03
N GLY A 152 6.77 21.73 16.35
CA GLY A 152 5.87 22.51 17.21
C GLY A 152 4.49 21.89 17.42
N GLY A 153 4.33 20.58 17.14
CA GLY A 153 3.10 19.83 17.37
C GLY A 153 2.12 19.86 16.20
N ALA A 154 1.25 18.85 16.10
CA ALA A 154 0.30 18.63 15.00
C ALA A 154 -0.83 19.68 14.87
N GLY A 155 -0.68 20.87 15.48
CA GLY A 155 -1.69 21.92 15.53
C GLY A 155 -1.15 23.36 15.50
N SER A 156 0.16 23.59 15.39
CA SER A 156 0.72 24.95 15.33
C SER A 156 0.62 25.61 13.94
N ALA A 157 0.23 24.84 12.91
CA ALA A 157 0.03 25.29 11.53
C ALA A 157 -1.41 25.11 11.04
N GLY A 158 -2.40 25.34 11.93
CA GLY A 158 -3.81 25.39 11.56
C GLY A 158 -4.26 26.84 11.31
N TYR A 159 -4.82 27.09 10.12
CA TYR A 159 -5.74 28.21 9.90
C TYR A 159 -7.11 27.89 10.52
#